data_AF-A0A965CDN5-F1
#
_entry.id   AF-A0A965CDN5-F1
#
_cell.length_a   1.000
_cell.length_b   1.000
_cell.length_c   1.000
_cell.angle_alpha   90.00
_cell.angle_beta   90.00
_cell.angle_gamma   90.00
#
_symmetry.space_group_name_H-M   'P 1'
#
loop_
_entity.id
_entity.type
_entity.pdbx_description
1 polymer ?
#
loop_
_entity_poly.entity_id
_entity_poly.type
_entity_poly.pdbx_seq_one_letter_code
_entity_poly.pdbx_strand_id
1 'polypeptide(L)'
;MDTYTIYKATAPNGKVYIGLTKHPLEMRRKQHEWAMRREKRHFYNALRKYGADMLWVVLETGEGREWAVGREKHYIAQYNSLNPNHGYNLTKGGDGTLEPRASTRALMSLSAKSRKVTATQLANLKYGRVSRPHSESTKQRLRALGTGRQASEETRAAMSRAKTGVPHEHTHKLRIRMAQAHPVLRDDGRPFSSARRAAVLMGAANDDAVTKALRRGGTCGGFTFRVIPQEEYEVALIAWDKKVAEGHTEREPVWTLSRAGHRHNPAVRANMSRAKKGKVHAPEHHKNRIAAISKRVLRSDGRTFDSILKAAKNMGLTPGQITYSIKTGCSRDGMTFFWA
;
A
#
# COMPACT_ATOMS: atom_id res chain seq x y z
N MET A 1 11.19 -29.16 31.54
CA MET A 1 10.14 -29.74 30.67
C MET A 1 8.86 -28.94 30.88
N ASP A 2 7.79 -29.17 30.10
CA ASP A 2 6.51 -28.50 30.39
C ASP A 2 5.90 -29.04 31.70
N THR A 3 5.40 -28.14 32.55
CA THR A 3 4.68 -28.48 33.79
C THR A 3 3.18 -28.65 33.49
N TYR A 4 2.59 -29.69 34.04
CA TYR A 4 1.18 -30.00 33.92
C TYR A 4 0.51 -30.08 35.30
N THR A 5 -0.75 -29.68 35.34
CA THR A 5 -1.61 -29.72 36.52
C THR A 5 -2.80 -30.64 36.25
N ILE A 6 -2.99 -31.63 37.11
CA ILE A 6 -4.21 -32.43 37.16
C ILE A 6 -5.15 -31.79 38.18
N TYR A 7 -6.41 -31.58 37.79
CA TYR A 7 -7.42 -30.97 38.64
C TYR A 7 -8.70 -31.80 38.65
N LYS A 8 -9.49 -31.58 39.70
CA LYS A 8 -10.82 -32.12 39.90
C LYS A 8 -11.82 -30.98 40.01
N ALA A 9 -12.92 -31.08 39.27
CA ALA A 9 -14.09 -30.23 39.42
C ALA A 9 -15.25 -31.06 39.97
N THR A 10 -15.78 -30.68 41.13
CA THR A 10 -16.85 -31.41 41.84
C THR A 10 -18.13 -30.58 41.83
N ALA A 11 -19.20 -31.15 41.29
CA ALA A 11 -20.52 -30.52 41.32
C ALA A 11 -21.23 -30.76 42.66
N PRO A 12 -22.23 -29.93 43.03
CA PRO A 12 -23.02 -30.11 44.26
C PRO A 12 -23.75 -31.46 44.35
N ASN A 13 -24.00 -32.12 43.22
CA ASN A 13 -24.61 -33.46 43.17
C ASN A 13 -23.61 -34.60 43.41
N GLY A 14 -22.37 -34.30 43.83
CA GLY A 14 -21.31 -35.26 44.10
C GLY A 14 -20.57 -35.79 42.87
N LYS A 15 -21.02 -35.47 41.65
CA LYS A 15 -20.36 -35.92 40.42
C LYS A 15 -19.07 -35.14 40.17
N VAL A 16 -18.06 -35.82 39.64
CA VAL A 16 -16.74 -35.23 39.43
C VAL A 16 -16.28 -35.23 37.98
N TYR A 17 -15.45 -34.25 37.64
CA TYR A 17 -14.73 -34.18 36.38
C TYR A 17 -13.23 -34.09 36.66
N ILE A 18 -12.46 -34.96 36.03
CA ILE A 18 -11.00 -34.95 36.08
C ILE A 18 -10.48 -34.38 34.77
N GLY A 19 -9.57 -33.43 34.86
CA GLY A 19 -8.92 -32.89 33.68
C GLY A 19 -7.47 -32.52 33.95
N LEU A 20 -6.76 -32.31 32.87
CA LEU A 20 -5.38 -31.86 32.87
C LEU A 20 -5.24 -30.49 32.20
N THR A 21 -4.19 -29.75 32.53
CA THR A 21 -3.88 -28.44 31.92
C THR A 21 -2.38 -28.13 32.03
N LYS A 22 -1.85 -27.37 31.08
CA LYS A 22 -0.51 -26.74 31.15
C LYS A 22 -0.56 -25.29 31.64
N HIS A 23 -1.77 -24.76 31.78
CA HIS A 23 -2.04 -23.41 32.25
C HIS A 23 -2.49 -23.44 33.71
N PRO A 24 -2.34 -22.33 34.45
CA PRO A 24 -2.94 -22.19 35.77
C PRO A 24 -4.43 -22.59 35.78
N LEU A 25 -4.88 -23.21 36.87
CA LEU A 25 -6.23 -23.76 36.99
C LEU A 25 -7.31 -22.70 36.71
N GLU A 26 -7.11 -21.46 37.18
CA GLU A 26 -8.03 -20.35 36.92
C GLU A 26 -8.19 -20.03 35.43
N MET A 27 -7.09 -20.07 34.68
CA MET A 27 -7.12 -19.85 33.23
C MET A 27 -7.85 -21.00 32.54
N ARG A 28 -7.63 -22.23 33.00
CA ARG A 28 -8.36 -23.39 32.49
C ARG A 28 -9.86 -23.32 32.78
N ARG A 29 -10.25 -22.82 33.97
CA ARG A 29 -11.65 -22.58 34.32
C ARG A 29 -12.30 -21.58 33.36
N LYS A 30 -11.65 -20.44 33.10
CA LYS A 30 -12.11 -19.44 32.12
C LYS A 30 -12.25 -20.02 30.70
N GLN A 31 -11.35 -20.90 30.29
CA GLN A 31 -11.45 -21.60 29.00
C GLN A 31 -12.70 -22.47 28.94
N HIS A 32 -13.02 -23.20 30.01
CA HIS A 32 -14.25 -24.00 30.10
C HIS A 32 -15.52 -23.11 30.10
N GLU A 33 -15.52 -22.00 30.83
CA GLU A 33 -16.61 -21.02 30.84
C GLU A 33 -16.88 -20.42 29.45
N TRP A 34 -15.83 -20.20 28.66
CA TRP A 34 -15.98 -19.74 27.28
C TRP A 34 -16.49 -20.86 26.36
N ALA A 35 -15.91 -22.06 26.46
CA ALA A 35 -16.28 -23.21 25.63
C ALA A 35 -17.73 -23.67 25.86
N MET A 36 -18.21 -23.63 27.10
CA MET A 36 -19.60 -24.01 27.42
C MET A 36 -20.65 -23.12 26.75
N ARG A 37 -20.30 -21.95 26.21
CA ARG A 37 -21.26 -21.11 25.46
C ARG A 37 -21.63 -21.71 24.10
N ARG A 38 -20.80 -22.62 23.58
CA ARG A 38 -20.92 -23.15 22.22
C ARG A 38 -21.03 -24.67 22.19
N GLU A 39 -20.39 -25.37 23.12
CA GLU A 39 -20.30 -26.83 23.12
C GLU A 39 -21.38 -27.49 24.01
N LYS A 40 -21.97 -28.58 23.49
CA LYS A 40 -23.05 -29.35 24.14
C LYS A 40 -22.55 -30.66 24.78
N ARG A 41 -21.41 -30.62 25.47
CA ARG A 41 -20.85 -31.81 26.16
C ARG A 41 -21.46 -31.99 27.55
N HIS A 42 -21.45 -33.22 28.07
CA HIS A 42 -22.00 -33.59 29.39
C HIS A 42 -21.44 -32.73 30.53
N PHE A 43 -20.12 -32.54 30.60
CA PHE A 43 -19.50 -31.64 31.57
C PHE A 43 -19.93 -30.17 31.41
N TYR A 44 -20.08 -29.68 30.18
CA TYR A 44 -20.51 -28.29 29.93
C TYR A 44 -21.97 -28.05 30.27
N ASN A 45 -22.84 -29.06 30.16
CA ASN A 45 -24.19 -29.00 30.72
C ASN A 45 -24.14 -28.80 32.24
N ALA A 46 -23.26 -29.52 32.94
CA ALA A 46 -23.08 -29.38 34.37
C ALA A 46 -22.51 -28.01 34.76
N LEU A 47 -21.54 -27.48 34.01
CA LEU A 47 -21.04 -26.11 34.24
C LEU A 47 -22.11 -25.04 34.03
N ARG A 48 -23.00 -25.19 33.03
CA ARG A 48 -24.12 -24.26 32.86
C ARG A 48 -25.10 -24.31 34.02
N LYS A 49 -25.29 -25.49 34.62
CA LYS A 49 -26.25 -25.71 35.70
C LYS A 49 -25.70 -25.34 37.09
N TYR A 50 -24.44 -25.68 37.35
CA TYR A 50 -23.83 -25.63 38.68
C TYR A 50 -22.51 -24.86 38.73
N GLY A 51 -22.14 -24.14 37.66
CA GLY A 51 -20.79 -23.58 37.52
C GLY A 51 -20.37 -22.64 38.66
N ALA A 52 -21.31 -21.90 39.25
CA ALA A 52 -21.06 -21.04 40.40
C ALA A 52 -20.71 -21.84 41.68
N ASP A 53 -21.32 -23.01 41.84
CA ASP A 53 -21.19 -23.86 43.03
C ASP A 53 -20.22 -25.03 42.83
N MET A 54 -19.55 -25.09 41.67
CA MET A 54 -18.62 -26.16 41.35
C MET A 54 -17.27 -25.91 42.02
N LEU A 55 -16.79 -26.89 42.78
CA LEU A 55 -15.51 -26.80 43.50
C LEU A 55 -14.37 -27.29 42.61
N TRP A 56 -13.32 -26.47 42.46
CA TRP A 56 -12.15 -26.79 41.64
C TRP A 56 -10.91 -26.95 42.52
N VAL A 57 -10.27 -28.11 42.44
CA VAL A 57 -9.11 -28.45 43.28
C VAL A 57 -7.99 -29.00 42.41
N VAL A 58 -6.75 -28.55 42.66
CA VAL A 58 -5.56 -29.18 42.09
C VAL A 58 -5.30 -30.49 42.83
N LEU A 59 -5.26 -31.60 42.10
CA LEU A 59 -4.90 -32.91 42.66
C LEU A 59 -3.40 -33.08 42.70
N GLU A 60 -2.72 -32.77 41.60
CA GLU A 60 -1.29 -33.01 41.46
C GLU A 60 -0.68 -32.14 40.36
N THR A 61 0.59 -31.78 40.53
CA THR A 61 1.41 -31.10 39.53
C THR A 61 2.69 -31.86 39.27
N GLY A 62 3.11 -31.93 38.01
CA GLY A 62 4.31 -32.65 37.63
C GLY A 62 4.76 -32.31 36.23
N GLU A 63 5.92 -32.83 35.85
CA GLU A 63 6.55 -32.53 34.56
C GLU A 63 6.36 -33.68 33.57
N GLY A 64 6.22 -33.31 32.30
CA GLY A 64 6.18 -34.27 31.21
C GLY A 64 4.77 -34.76 30.85
N ARG A 65 4.54 -34.86 29.54
CA ARG A 65 3.23 -35.21 28.98
C ARG A 65 2.81 -36.64 29.32
N GLU A 66 3.75 -37.58 29.30
CA GLU A 66 3.48 -38.99 29.59
C GLU A 66 3.02 -39.19 31.03
N TRP A 67 3.71 -38.53 31.97
CA TRP A 67 3.30 -38.47 33.37
C TRP A 67 1.89 -37.88 33.50
N ALA A 68 1.63 -36.73 32.87
CA ALA A 68 0.33 -36.05 32.97
C ALA A 68 -0.82 -36.91 32.44
N VAL A 69 -0.62 -37.57 31.29
CA VAL A 69 -1.61 -38.50 30.71
C VAL A 69 -1.82 -39.71 31.60
N GLY A 70 -0.75 -40.28 32.17
CA GLY A 70 -0.83 -41.40 33.11
C GLY A 70 -1.63 -41.02 34.37
N ARG A 71 -1.37 -39.85 34.94
CA ARG A 71 -2.08 -39.36 36.13
C ARG A 71 -3.54 -39.01 35.86
N GLU A 72 -3.86 -38.41 34.71
CA GLU A 72 -5.26 -38.20 34.33
C GLU A 72 -6.04 -39.52 34.27
N LYS A 73 -5.47 -40.55 33.62
CA LYS A 73 -6.09 -41.90 33.55
C LYS A 73 -6.27 -42.51 34.93
N HIS A 74 -5.24 -42.40 35.78
CA HIS A 74 -5.27 -42.89 37.15
C HIS A 74 -6.41 -42.26 37.95
N TYR A 75 -6.54 -40.92 37.93
CA TYR A 75 -7.58 -40.23 38.69
C TYR A 75 -8.98 -40.41 38.10
N ILE A 76 -9.14 -40.52 36.78
CA ILE A 76 -10.43 -40.88 36.16
C ILE A 76 -10.91 -42.24 36.66
N ALA A 77 -10.01 -43.22 36.76
CA ALA A 77 -10.31 -44.54 37.29
C ALA A 77 -10.60 -44.49 38.80
N GLN A 78 -9.73 -43.85 39.57
CA GLN A 78 -9.86 -43.73 41.03
C GLN A 78 -11.19 -43.09 41.45
N TYR A 79 -11.64 -42.07 40.74
CA TYR A 79 -12.89 -41.37 41.04
C TYR A 79 -14.11 -41.90 40.28
N ASN A 80 -13.95 -42.96 39.49
CA ASN A 80 -15.00 -43.53 38.63
C ASN A 80 -15.70 -42.45 37.77
N SER A 81 -14.96 -41.45 37.30
CA SER A 81 -15.54 -40.24 36.72
C SER A 81 -16.06 -40.43 35.30
N LEU A 82 -15.82 -41.61 34.72
CA LEU A 82 -16.37 -42.08 33.44
C LEU A 82 -17.82 -42.55 33.57
N ASN A 83 -18.22 -43.01 34.76
CA ASN A 83 -19.59 -43.45 35.00
C ASN A 83 -20.51 -42.21 35.09
N PRO A 84 -21.56 -42.07 34.26
CA PRO A 84 -22.46 -40.91 34.29
C PRO A 84 -23.13 -40.65 35.64
N ASN A 85 -23.23 -41.66 36.51
CA ASN A 85 -23.77 -41.51 37.87
C ASN A 85 -22.78 -40.87 38.84
N HIS A 86 -21.48 -41.02 38.59
CA HIS A 86 -20.40 -40.57 39.49
C HIS A 86 -19.53 -39.45 38.89
N GLY A 87 -19.60 -39.19 37.58
CA GLY A 87 -18.80 -38.16 36.96
C GLY A 87 -19.22 -37.70 35.57
N TYR A 88 -18.34 -36.87 35.00
CA TYR A 88 -18.58 -36.14 33.75
C TYR A 88 -17.56 -36.43 32.64
N ASN A 89 -16.54 -37.25 32.90
CA ASN A 89 -15.59 -37.66 31.87
C ASN A 89 -16.28 -38.58 30.85
N LEU A 90 -15.97 -38.41 29.57
CA LEU A 90 -16.53 -39.22 28.48
C LEU A 90 -15.55 -40.25 27.93
N THR A 91 -14.27 -40.11 28.25
CA THR A 91 -13.22 -41.05 27.82
C THR A 91 -12.38 -41.44 29.02
N LYS A 92 -11.61 -42.52 28.88
CA LYS A 92 -10.71 -43.05 29.93
C LYS A 92 -9.52 -42.11 30.21
N GLY A 93 -9.38 -41.00 29.49
CA GLY A 93 -8.23 -40.09 29.57
C GLY A 93 -7.14 -40.42 28.53
N GLY A 94 -6.28 -39.45 28.24
CA GLY A 94 -5.22 -39.58 27.23
C GLY A 94 -5.62 -39.26 25.78
N ASP A 95 -6.92 -39.09 25.51
CA ASP A 95 -7.43 -38.59 24.21
C ASP A 95 -7.47 -37.05 24.14
N GLY A 96 -7.12 -36.39 25.25
CA GLY A 96 -7.07 -34.93 25.36
C GLY A 96 -6.01 -34.34 24.43
N THR A 97 -6.43 -33.40 23.59
CA THR A 97 -5.55 -32.67 22.66
C THR A 97 -4.61 -31.74 23.44
N LEU A 98 -3.56 -32.29 24.05
CA LEU A 98 -2.44 -31.56 24.69
C LEU A 98 -1.52 -30.88 23.66
N GLU A 99 -2.11 -30.31 22.62
CA GLU A 99 -1.51 -30.00 21.33
C GLU A 99 -1.34 -31.23 20.41
N PRO A 100 -1.70 -31.07 19.12
CA PRO A 100 -1.29 -32.00 18.08
C PRO A 100 0.23 -32.12 18.05
N ARG A 101 0.76 -33.34 17.89
CA ARG A 101 2.20 -33.58 17.68
C ARG A 101 2.71 -32.69 16.54
N ALA A 102 4.00 -32.36 16.52
CA ALA A 102 4.59 -31.53 15.45
C ALA A 102 4.23 -32.05 14.04
N SER A 103 4.22 -33.37 13.87
CA SER A 103 3.76 -34.05 12.65
C SER A 103 2.28 -33.76 12.32
N THR A 104 1.39 -33.86 13.30
CA THR A 104 -0.04 -33.54 13.14
C THR A 104 -0.25 -32.05 12.84
N ARG A 105 0.54 -31.15 13.46
CA ARG A 105 0.51 -29.71 13.19
C ARG A 105 0.92 -29.39 11.76
N ALA A 106 1.97 -30.06 11.26
CA ALA A 106 2.40 -29.94 9.88
C ALA A 106 1.31 -30.41 8.90
N LEU A 107 0.69 -31.56 9.15
CA LEU A 107 -0.42 -32.08 8.35
C LEU A 107 -1.65 -31.14 8.37
N MET A 108 -2.03 -30.62 9.55
CA MET A 108 -3.10 -29.64 9.69
C MET A 108 -2.79 -28.34 8.94
N SER A 109 -1.54 -27.87 8.98
CA SER A 109 -1.07 -26.70 8.24
C SER A 109 -1.12 -26.93 6.72
N LEU A 110 -0.68 -28.10 6.24
CA LEU A 110 -0.76 -28.46 4.82
C LEU A 110 -2.22 -28.53 4.34
N SER A 111 -3.10 -29.15 5.12
CA SER A 111 -4.54 -29.22 4.85
C SER A 111 -5.21 -27.83 4.87
N ALA A 112 -4.80 -26.93 5.78
CA ALA A 112 -5.31 -25.57 5.82
C ALA A 112 -4.86 -24.74 4.60
N LYS A 113 -3.62 -24.95 4.14
CA LYS A 113 -3.07 -24.28 2.95
C LYS A 113 -3.69 -24.78 1.64
N SER A 114 -4.17 -26.02 1.58
CA SER A 114 -4.81 -26.59 0.40
C SER A 114 -6.32 -26.31 0.29
N ARG A 115 -6.95 -25.75 1.32
CA ARG A 115 -8.36 -25.34 1.26
C ARG A 115 -8.52 -24.12 0.37
N LYS A 116 -9.26 -24.28 -0.73
CA LYS A 116 -9.71 -23.16 -1.57
C LYS A 116 -10.71 -22.32 -0.78
N VAL A 117 -10.40 -21.04 -0.60
CA VAL A 117 -11.31 -20.07 0.03
C VAL A 117 -12.46 -19.81 -0.93
N THR A 118 -13.69 -19.95 -0.43
CA THR A 118 -14.91 -19.73 -1.24
C THR A 118 -15.13 -18.24 -1.52
N ALA A 119 -15.81 -17.90 -2.62
CA ALA A 119 -16.10 -16.52 -2.98
C ALA A 119 -16.87 -15.76 -1.89
N THR A 120 -17.77 -16.44 -1.18
CA THR A 120 -18.53 -15.91 -0.03
C THR A 120 -17.64 -15.63 1.18
N GLN A 121 -16.66 -16.50 1.47
CA GLN A 121 -15.66 -16.25 2.52
C GLN A 121 -14.75 -15.06 2.17
N LEU A 122 -14.35 -14.93 0.90
CA LEU A 122 -13.56 -13.79 0.42
C LEU A 122 -14.33 -12.47 0.55
N ALA A 123 -15.62 -12.48 0.19
CA ALA A 123 -16.52 -11.34 0.37
C ALA A 123 -16.67 -10.97 1.86
N ASN A 124 -16.92 -11.95 2.74
CA ASN A 124 -17.05 -11.70 4.17
C ASN A 124 -15.76 -11.17 4.82
N LEU A 125 -14.57 -11.60 4.35
CA LEU A 125 -13.28 -11.03 4.77
C LEU A 125 -13.09 -9.59 4.28
N LYS A 126 -13.58 -9.27 3.07
CA LYS A 126 -13.56 -7.93 2.49
C LYS A 126 -14.50 -6.98 3.23
N TYR A 127 -15.73 -7.42 3.55
CA TYR A 127 -16.75 -6.58 4.19
C TYR A 127 -16.64 -6.55 5.73
N GLY A 128 -16.15 -7.60 6.36
CA GLY A 128 -15.96 -7.66 7.83
C GLY A 128 -14.78 -6.84 8.37
N ARG A 129 -13.88 -6.37 7.50
CA ARG A 129 -12.77 -5.45 7.83
C ARG A 129 -13.07 -3.98 7.56
N VAL A 130 -14.22 -3.68 6.96
CA VAL A 130 -14.69 -2.31 6.82
C VAL A 130 -15.48 -1.98 8.07
N SER A 131 -14.92 -1.21 9.03
CA SER A 131 -15.69 -0.27 9.88
C SER A 131 -15.01 0.26 11.15
N ARG A 132 -13.68 0.15 11.35
CA ARG A 132 -13.03 1.00 12.39
C ARG A 132 -11.75 1.64 11.87
N PRO A 133 -11.77 2.97 11.59
CA PRO A 133 -10.55 3.73 11.38
C PRO A 133 -9.60 3.50 12.57
N HIS A 134 -8.32 3.23 12.30
CA HIS A 134 -7.32 3.16 13.35
C HIS A 134 -7.29 4.48 14.15
N SER A 135 -7.04 4.40 15.46
CA SER A 135 -6.80 5.59 16.27
C SER A 135 -5.60 6.37 15.73
N GLU A 136 -5.58 7.69 15.94
CA GLU A 136 -4.46 8.53 15.52
C GLU A 136 -3.12 8.06 16.11
N SER A 137 -3.12 7.60 17.36
CA SER A 137 -1.95 6.98 18.01
C SER A 137 -1.46 5.73 17.27
N THR A 138 -2.37 4.87 16.80
CA THR A 138 -2.04 3.65 16.06
C THR A 138 -1.53 3.98 14.67
N LYS A 139 -2.15 4.97 13.98
CA LYS A 139 -1.68 5.45 12.68
C LYS A 139 -0.27 6.02 12.77
N GLN A 140 0.02 6.82 13.79
CA GLN A 140 1.35 7.39 14.02
C GLN A 140 2.40 6.30 14.29
N ARG A 141 2.09 5.30 15.12
CA ARG A 141 2.98 4.15 15.37
C ARG A 141 3.28 3.37 14.08
N LEU A 142 2.26 3.07 13.28
CA LEU A 142 2.42 2.37 12.00
C LEU A 142 3.25 3.19 11.01
N ARG A 143 3.05 4.52 10.99
CA ARG A 143 3.83 5.45 10.16
C ARG A 143 5.29 5.50 10.60
N ALA A 144 5.57 5.54 11.89
CA ALA A 144 6.93 5.49 12.43
C ALA A 144 7.65 4.19 12.04
N LEU A 145 6.96 3.04 12.13
CA LEU A 145 7.50 1.74 11.74
C LEU A 145 7.73 1.59 10.22
N GLY A 146 6.96 2.31 9.40
CA GLY A 146 7.09 2.29 7.94
C GLY A 146 8.10 3.29 7.38
N THR A 147 8.37 4.38 8.11
CA THR A 147 9.27 5.43 7.66
C THR A 147 10.71 4.93 7.71
N GLY A 148 11.43 5.02 6.58
CA GLY A 148 12.83 4.59 6.48
C GLY A 148 13.05 3.12 6.13
N ARG A 149 12.00 2.30 6.02
CA ARG A 149 12.13 0.93 5.50
C ARG A 149 12.50 0.96 4.01
N GLN A 150 13.63 0.36 3.68
CA GLN A 150 14.03 0.08 2.31
C GLN A 150 13.78 -1.39 2.01
N ALA A 151 13.24 -1.68 0.83
CA ALA A 151 13.10 -3.05 0.36
C ALA A 151 14.50 -3.67 0.19
N SER A 152 14.65 -4.94 0.58
CA SER A 152 15.90 -5.68 0.32
C SER A 152 16.18 -5.76 -1.18
N GLU A 153 17.44 -5.98 -1.55
CA GLU A 153 17.82 -6.08 -2.96
C GLU A 153 17.08 -7.21 -3.67
N GLU A 154 16.91 -8.35 -3.00
CA GLU A 154 16.14 -9.49 -3.49
C GLU A 154 14.67 -9.11 -3.73
N THR A 155 14.03 -8.44 -2.76
CA THR A 155 12.64 -8.00 -2.88
C THR A 155 12.50 -6.97 -4.01
N ARG A 156 13.46 -6.05 -4.13
CA ARG A 156 13.50 -5.04 -5.20
C ARG A 156 13.67 -5.69 -6.58
N ALA A 157 14.52 -6.71 -6.69
CA ALA A 157 14.72 -7.47 -7.92
C ALA A 157 13.46 -8.26 -8.30
N ALA A 158 12.79 -8.91 -7.35
CA ALA A 158 11.52 -9.61 -7.58
C ALA A 158 10.41 -8.65 -8.02
N MET A 159 10.27 -7.51 -7.35
CA MET A 159 9.33 -6.46 -7.76
C MET A 159 9.66 -5.88 -9.13
N SER A 160 10.94 -5.77 -9.48
CA SER A 160 11.37 -5.35 -10.81
C SER A 160 10.97 -6.39 -11.85
N ARG A 161 11.38 -7.66 -11.69
CA ARG A 161 11.04 -8.76 -12.60
C ARG A 161 9.54 -8.86 -12.88
N ALA A 162 8.72 -8.68 -11.85
CA ALA A 162 7.25 -8.70 -11.98
C ALA A 162 6.67 -7.49 -12.73
N LYS A 163 7.39 -6.37 -12.78
CA LYS A 163 6.96 -5.13 -13.46
C LYS A 163 7.60 -4.94 -14.83
N THR A 164 8.75 -5.54 -15.08
CA THR A 164 9.43 -5.48 -16.37
C THR A 164 8.57 -6.20 -17.41
N GLY A 165 8.22 -5.52 -18.50
CA GLY A 165 7.45 -6.13 -19.60
C GLY A 165 5.95 -6.20 -19.40
N VAL A 166 5.41 -5.83 -18.22
CA VAL A 166 3.97 -5.60 -18.06
C VAL A 166 3.66 -4.20 -18.60
N PRO A 167 3.00 -4.06 -19.76
CA PRO A 167 2.61 -2.74 -20.23
C PRO A 167 1.69 -2.15 -19.17
N HIS A 168 1.99 -0.93 -18.73
CA HIS A 168 1.05 -0.19 -17.89
C HIS A 168 -0.26 -0.14 -18.68
N GLU A 169 -1.30 -0.82 -18.20
CA GLU A 169 -2.53 -1.04 -18.93
C GLU A 169 -2.96 0.28 -19.58
N HIS A 170 -2.99 0.27 -20.91
CA HIS A 170 -3.24 1.43 -21.76
C HIS A 170 -4.48 2.20 -21.30
N THR A 171 -5.43 1.46 -20.69
CA THR A 171 -6.69 1.89 -20.09
C THR A 171 -6.55 2.82 -18.88
N HIS A 172 -5.46 2.79 -18.08
CA HIS A 172 -5.33 3.71 -16.94
C HIS A 172 -4.93 5.11 -17.37
N LYS A 173 -3.93 5.22 -18.26
CA LYS A 173 -3.56 6.51 -18.87
C LYS A 173 -4.66 7.01 -19.82
N LEU A 174 -5.35 6.12 -20.54
CA LEU A 174 -6.55 6.51 -21.30
C LEU A 174 -7.70 6.92 -20.40
N ARG A 175 -8.03 6.21 -19.32
CA ARG A 175 -9.08 6.62 -18.36
C ARG A 175 -8.78 7.98 -17.76
N ILE A 176 -7.52 8.24 -17.40
CA ILE A 176 -7.10 9.57 -16.92
C ILE A 176 -7.22 10.60 -18.05
N ARG A 177 -6.80 10.30 -19.29
CA ARG A 177 -6.91 11.21 -20.44
C ARG A 177 -8.37 11.48 -20.86
N MET A 178 -9.23 10.47 -20.85
CA MET A 178 -10.64 10.53 -21.20
C MET A 178 -11.44 11.24 -20.10
N ALA A 179 -11.14 10.97 -18.83
CA ALA A 179 -11.72 11.71 -17.69
C ALA A 179 -11.19 13.16 -17.58
N GLN A 180 -10.15 13.53 -18.32
CA GLN A 180 -9.64 14.91 -18.43
C GLN A 180 -10.07 15.60 -19.74
N ALA A 181 -10.77 14.90 -20.63
CA ALA A 181 -11.24 15.42 -21.92
C ALA A 181 -12.66 15.99 -21.80
N HIS A 182 -12.91 16.78 -20.76
CA HIS A 182 -14.13 17.57 -20.72
C HIS A 182 -13.93 18.84 -21.55
N PRO A 183 -14.89 19.22 -22.41
CA PRO A 183 -14.85 20.49 -23.08
C PRO A 183 -14.77 21.64 -22.07
N VAL A 184 -14.09 22.71 -22.48
CA VAL A 184 -13.94 23.91 -21.65
C VAL A 184 -14.40 25.13 -22.43
N LEU A 185 -15.07 26.03 -21.73
CA LEU A 185 -15.44 27.33 -22.25
C LEU A 185 -14.49 28.38 -21.67
N ARG A 186 -13.92 29.20 -22.54
CA ARG A 186 -13.22 30.42 -22.18
C ARG A 186 -14.24 31.53 -21.93
N ASP A 187 -13.95 32.44 -21.02
CA ASP A 187 -14.86 33.53 -20.61
C ASP A 187 -15.31 34.48 -21.73
N ASP A 188 -14.55 34.60 -22.81
CA ASP A 188 -14.95 35.31 -24.03
C ASP A 188 -15.94 34.54 -24.92
N GLY A 189 -16.27 33.32 -24.52
CA GLY A 189 -17.17 32.42 -25.21
C GLY A 189 -16.49 31.45 -26.18
N ARG A 190 -15.15 31.42 -26.27
CA ARG A 190 -14.46 30.46 -27.13
C ARG A 190 -14.53 29.04 -26.54
N PRO A 191 -15.14 28.07 -27.24
CA PRO A 191 -15.18 26.69 -26.78
C PRO A 191 -13.93 25.93 -27.22
N PHE A 192 -13.48 25.00 -26.37
CA PHE A 192 -12.40 24.07 -26.68
C PHE A 192 -12.80 22.66 -26.31
N SER A 193 -12.43 21.69 -27.16
CA SER A 193 -12.73 20.28 -26.91
C SER A 193 -12.03 19.69 -25.68
N SER A 194 -11.00 20.35 -25.14
CA SER A 194 -10.41 20.04 -23.84
C SER A 194 -9.52 21.17 -23.31
N ALA A 195 -9.27 21.17 -22.00
CA ALA A 195 -8.30 22.08 -21.37
C ALA A 195 -6.91 22.02 -22.02
N ARG A 196 -6.45 20.82 -22.42
CA ARG A 196 -5.16 20.65 -23.11
C ARG A 196 -5.17 21.32 -24.48
N ARG A 197 -6.24 21.11 -25.24
CA ARG A 197 -6.41 21.70 -26.58
C ARG A 197 -6.44 23.24 -26.49
N ALA A 198 -7.12 23.78 -25.47
CA ALA A 198 -7.09 25.20 -25.16
C ALA A 198 -5.67 25.70 -24.87
N ALA A 199 -4.91 25.02 -24.01
CA ALA A 199 -3.54 25.41 -23.68
C ALA A 199 -2.62 25.45 -24.91
N VAL A 200 -2.73 24.44 -25.79
CA VAL A 200 -1.92 24.37 -27.02
C VAL A 200 -2.32 25.46 -28.02
N LEU A 201 -3.61 25.64 -28.29
CA LEU A 201 -4.09 26.63 -29.28
C LEU A 201 -3.84 28.08 -28.85
N MET A 202 -3.82 28.35 -27.54
CA MET A 202 -3.44 29.67 -27.02
C MET A 202 -1.92 29.89 -26.97
N GLY A 203 -1.10 28.88 -27.24
CA GLY A 203 0.37 28.99 -27.17
C GLY A 203 0.91 29.03 -25.74
N ALA A 204 0.26 28.35 -24.79
CA ALA A 204 0.75 28.27 -23.41
C ALA A 204 2.08 27.50 -23.32
N ALA A 205 2.97 27.91 -22.41
CA ALA A 205 4.27 27.27 -22.21
C ALA A 205 4.19 25.78 -21.75
N ASN A 206 3.07 25.35 -21.18
CA ASN A 206 2.82 23.95 -20.79
C ASN A 206 1.42 23.54 -21.23
N ASP A 207 1.26 22.28 -21.64
CA ASP A 207 -0.02 21.72 -22.11
C ASP A 207 -1.03 21.46 -20.98
N ASP A 208 -0.62 21.59 -19.72
CA ASP A 208 -1.45 21.49 -18.53
C ASP A 208 -1.81 22.87 -17.90
N ALA A 209 -1.45 23.97 -18.56
CA ALA A 209 -1.62 25.32 -18.01
C ALA A 209 -3.09 25.66 -17.71
N VAL A 210 -4.00 25.34 -18.62
CA VAL A 210 -5.45 25.56 -18.43
C VAL A 210 -6.01 24.64 -17.35
N THR A 211 -5.54 23.40 -17.25
CA THR A 211 -5.90 22.48 -16.16
C THR A 211 -5.48 23.03 -14.80
N LYS A 212 -4.29 23.64 -14.70
CA LYS A 212 -3.82 24.30 -13.48
C LYS A 212 -4.67 25.52 -13.12
N ALA A 213 -5.08 26.31 -14.12
CA ALA A 213 -5.95 27.48 -13.94
C ALA A 213 -7.32 27.05 -13.38
N LEU A 214 -7.98 26.08 -14.02
CA LEU A 214 -9.25 25.50 -13.56
C LEU A 214 -9.17 25.00 -12.10
N ARG A 215 -8.12 24.26 -11.76
CA ARG A 215 -7.97 23.69 -10.41
C ARG A 215 -7.70 24.74 -9.32
N ARG A 216 -7.07 25.86 -9.68
CA ARG A 216 -6.65 26.91 -8.73
C ARG A 216 -7.59 28.11 -8.71
N GLY A 217 -8.61 28.14 -9.57
CA GLY A 217 -9.45 29.32 -9.77
C GLY A 217 -8.66 30.51 -10.32
N GLY A 218 -7.68 30.26 -11.19
CA GLY A 218 -6.80 31.29 -11.78
C GLY A 218 -7.07 31.53 -13.27
N THR A 219 -6.24 32.37 -13.88
CA THR A 219 -6.28 32.65 -15.32
C THR A 219 -5.18 31.90 -16.08
N CYS A 220 -5.38 31.70 -17.37
CA CYS A 220 -4.36 31.26 -18.32
C CYS A 220 -4.40 32.20 -19.54
N GLY A 221 -3.28 32.88 -19.82
CA GLY A 221 -3.23 33.87 -20.91
C GLY A 221 -4.18 35.05 -20.72
N GLY A 222 -4.49 35.41 -19.46
CA GLY A 222 -5.45 36.47 -19.14
C GLY A 222 -6.93 36.04 -19.17
N PHE A 223 -7.23 34.80 -19.52
CA PHE A 223 -8.60 34.27 -19.59
C PHE A 223 -8.92 33.33 -18.43
N THR A 224 -10.18 33.32 -18.01
CA THR A 224 -10.74 32.30 -17.13
C THR A 224 -11.42 31.18 -17.93
N PHE A 225 -11.50 29.99 -17.32
CA PHE A 225 -12.05 28.80 -17.96
C PHE A 225 -13.05 28.13 -17.02
N ARG A 226 -14.07 27.51 -17.61
CA ARG A 226 -14.95 26.56 -16.91
C ARG A 226 -15.12 25.29 -17.71
N VAL A 227 -15.34 24.18 -17.01
CA VAL A 227 -15.70 22.90 -17.62
C VAL A 227 -17.17 22.95 -18.02
N ILE A 228 -17.49 22.52 -19.23
CA ILE A 228 -18.86 22.49 -19.76
C ILE A 228 -19.25 21.07 -20.22
N PRO A 229 -20.53 20.69 -20.18
CA PRO A 229 -21.02 19.45 -20.77
C PRO A 229 -20.92 19.48 -22.31
N GLN A 230 -20.99 18.29 -22.92
CA GLN A 230 -20.82 18.13 -24.37
C GLN A 230 -21.88 18.89 -25.19
N GLU A 231 -23.13 18.92 -24.72
CA GLU A 231 -24.24 19.64 -25.38
C GLU A 231 -23.98 21.15 -25.44
N GLU A 232 -23.48 21.74 -24.34
CA GLU A 232 -23.14 23.16 -24.28
C GLU A 232 -21.95 23.49 -25.19
N TYR A 233 -21.01 22.55 -25.35
CA TYR A 233 -19.87 22.72 -26.26
C TYR A 233 -20.31 22.83 -27.72
N GLU A 234 -21.27 22.02 -28.16
CA GLU A 234 -21.78 22.04 -29.54
C GLU A 234 -22.49 23.36 -29.84
N VAL A 235 -23.33 23.83 -28.90
CA VAL A 235 -24.00 25.13 -29.02
C VAL A 235 -23.00 26.28 -29.05
N ALA A 236 -22.02 26.27 -28.15
CA ALA A 236 -20.98 27.29 -28.09
C ALA A 236 -20.11 27.29 -29.35
N LEU A 237 -19.86 26.13 -29.95
CA LEU A 237 -19.06 26.00 -31.18
C LEU A 237 -19.77 26.69 -32.35
N ILE A 238 -21.06 26.41 -32.53
CA ILE A 238 -21.89 27.06 -33.56
C ILE A 238 -21.94 28.58 -33.34
N ALA A 239 -22.14 29.02 -32.10
CA ALA A 239 -22.17 30.44 -31.76
C ALA A 239 -20.83 31.14 -32.02
N TRP A 240 -19.72 30.45 -31.73
CA TRP A 240 -18.38 30.96 -31.98
C TRP A 240 -18.06 31.07 -33.47
N ASP A 241 -18.37 30.03 -34.25
CA ASP A 241 -18.17 30.04 -35.70
C ASP A 241 -18.99 31.15 -36.37
N LYS A 242 -20.22 31.38 -35.90
CA LYS A 242 -21.05 32.51 -36.35
C LYS A 242 -20.40 33.86 -36.05
N LYS A 243 -19.88 34.06 -34.83
CA LYS A 243 -19.16 35.29 -34.46
C LYS A 243 -17.94 35.53 -35.36
N VAL A 244 -17.15 34.48 -35.63
CA VAL A 244 -15.99 34.57 -36.52
C VAL A 244 -16.42 34.94 -37.94
N ALA A 245 -17.51 34.36 -38.44
CA ALA A 245 -18.07 34.69 -39.76
C ALA A 245 -18.59 36.15 -39.83
N GLU A 246 -19.09 36.70 -38.72
CA GLU A 246 -19.52 38.10 -38.59
C GLU A 246 -18.35 39.09 -38.41
N GLY A 247 -17.10 38.63 -38.55
CA GLY A 247 -15.90 39.48 -38.49
C GLY A 247 -15.38 39.75 -37.07
N HIS A 248 -15.80 38.97 -36.07
CA HIS A 248 -15.29 39.08 -34.71
C HIS A 248 -13.79 38.76 -34.66
N THR A 249 -12.98 39.72 -34.21
CA THR A 249 -11.55 39.53 -33.99
C THR A 249 -11.29 38.83 -32.66
N GLU A 250 -10.54 37.73 -32.69
CA GLU A 250 -10.22 36.98 -31.48
C GLU A 250 -9.27 37.78 -30.58
N ARG A 251 -9.58 37.85 -29.28
CA ARG A 251 -8.68 38.45 -28.29
C ARG A 251 -7.43 37.58 -28.13
N GLU A 252 -6.25 38.18 -28.27
CA GLU A 252 -4.98 37.48 -28.06
C GLU A 252 -4.70 37.20 -26.58
N PRO A 253 -4.10 36.04 -26.24
CA PRO A 253 -3.67 35.74 -24.88
C PRO A 253 -2.63 36.73 -24.36
N VAL A 254 -2.91 37.33 -23.20
CA VAL A 254 -1.97 38.22 -22.51
C VAL A 254 -1.13 37.38 -21.55
N TRP A 255 0.10 37.10 -21.96
CA TRP A 255 1.07 36.43 -21.12
C TRP A 255 1.79 37.45 -20.25
N THR A 256 1.50 37.46 -18.96
CA THR A 256 2.40 38.12 -18.00
C THR A 256 3.76 37.43 -18.12
N LEU A 257 4.81 38.16 -18.49
CA LEU A 257 6.18 37.71 -18.31
C LEU A 257 6.30 37.31 -16.85
N SER A 258 6.27 36.02 -16.53
CA SER A 258 6.63 35.55 -15.19
C SER A 258 8.15 35.70 -15.06
N ARG A 259 8.61 36.95 -14.98
CA ARG A 259 9.98 37.27 -14.59
C ARG A 259 10.12 36.77 -13.16
N ALA A 260 11.08 35.88 -12.99
CA ALA A 260 11.41 35.14 -11.77
C ALA A 260 10.37 34.05 -11.40
N GLY A 261 10.56 32.85 -11.96
CA GLY A 261 10.10 31.63 -11.31
C GLY A 261 10.44 31.70 -9.82
N HIS A 262 9.48 31.40 -8.95
CA HIS A 262 9.62 31.46 -7.50
C HIS A 262 10.94 30.83 -7.07
N ARG A 263 11.95 31.65 -6.81
CA ARG A 263 13.24 31.16 -6.32
C ARG A 263 12.97 30.68 -4.91
N HIS A 264 13.22 29.40 -4.65
CA HIS A 264 13.17 28.88 -3.29
C HIS A 264 14.01 29.77 -2.38
N ASN A 265 13.43 30.22 -1.27
CA ASN A 265 14.15 30.99 -0.25
C ASN A 265 15.45 30.23 0.13
N PRO A 266 16.56 30.94 0.39
CA PRO A 266 17.81 30.36 0.88
C PRO A 266 17.66 29.21 1.88
N ALA A 267 16.74 29.31 2.86
CA ALA A 267 16.49 28.25 3.84
C ALA A 267 15.97 26.95 3.19
N VAL A 268 15.05 27.06 2.25
CA VAL A 268 14.50 25.91 1.51
C VAL A 268 15.58 25.29 0.60
N ARG A 269 16.42 26.12 -0.04
CA ARG A 269 17.57 25.63 -0.82
C ARG A 269 18.58 24.89 0.06
N ALA A 270 18.88 25.41 1.25
CA ALA A 270 19.78 24.78 2.21
C ALA A 270 19.24 23.42 2.69
N ASN A 271 17.93 23.33 2.97
CA ASN A 271 17.28 22.07 3.35
C ASN A 271 17.30 21.04 2.21
N MET A 272 16.99 21.45 0.97
CA MET A 272 17.10 20.56 -0.18
C MET A 272 18.54 20.09 -0.43
N SER A 273 19.53 20.96 -0.20
CA SER A 273 20.96 20.63 -0.30
C SER A 273 21.37 19.62 0.77
N ARG A 274 21.02 19.87 2.05
CA ARG A 274 21.24 18.91 3.15
C ARG A 274 20.60 17.55 2.89
N ALA A 275 19.38 17.53 2.36
CA ALA A 275 18.67 16.28 2.04
C ALA A 275 19.28 15.47 0.88
N LYS A 276 20.16 16.08 0.08
CA LYS A 276 20.89 15.42 -1.02
C LYS A 276 22.36 15.13 -0.68
N LYS A 277 22.97 15.90 0.24
CA LYS A 277 24.36 15.72 0.66
C LYS A 277 24.53 14.35 1.32
N GLY A 278 25.50 13.56 0.84
CA GLY A 278 25.78 12.21 1.35
C GLY A 278 24.99 11.07 0.69
N LYS A 279 24.10 11.34 -0.27
CA LYS A 279 23.48 10.27 -1.06
C LYS A 279 24.50 9.68 -2.04
N VAL A 280 24.96 8.46 -1.75
CA VAL A 280 25.83 7.69 -2.64
C VAL A 280 24.97 7.10 -3.76
N HIS A 281 25.24 7.48 -4.99
CA HIS A 281 24.64 6.82 -6.15
C HIS A 281 25.31 5.47 -6.38
N ALA A 282 24.55 4.48 -6.87
CA ALA A 282 25.11 3.17 -7.21
C ALA A 282 26.31 3.31 -8.16
N PRO A 283 27.36 2.47 -8.04
CA PRO A 283 28.54 2.54 -8.90
C PRO A 283 28.20 2.54 -10.40
N GLU A 284 27.18 1.78 -10.78
CA GLU A 284 26.67 1.71 -12.15
C GLU A 284 26.12 3.04 -12.67
N HIS A 285 25.52 3.86 -11.80
CA HIS A 285 25.08 5.20 -12.17
C HIS A 285 26.26 6.13 -12.48
N HIS A 286 27.37 5.97 -11.77
CA HIS A 286 28.58 6.75 -12.03
C HIS A 286 29.22 6.35 -13.37
N LYS A 287 29.35 5.04 -13.63
CA LYS A 287 29.82 4.51 -14.93
C LYS A 287 28.98 5.03 -16.09
N ASN A 288 27.65 4.93 -15.99
CA ASN A 288 26.75 5.41 -17.04
C ASN A 288 26.83 6.93 -17.27
N ARG A 289 27.02 7.72 -16.20
CA ARG A 289 27.24 9.16 -16.33
C ARG A 289 28.56 9.47 -17.05
N ILE A 290 29.64 8.77 -16.71
CA ILE A 290 30.94 8.92 -17.38
C ILE A 290 30.82 8.54 -18.86
N ALA A 291 30.21 7.38 -19.16
CA ALA A 291 30.01 6.93 -20.52
C ALA A 291 29.19 7.94 -21.35
N ALA A 292 28.15 8.54 -20.77
CA ALA A 292 27.34 9.54 -21.46
C ALA A 292 28.12 10.82 -21.79
N ILE A 293 28.94 11.33 -20.88
CA ILE A 293 29.71 12.57 -21.09
C ILE A 293 30.97 12.38 -21.95
N SER A 294 31.41 11.15 -22.13
CA SER A 294 32.56 10.79 -22.99
C SER A 294 32.20 10.60 -24.46
N LYS A 295 30.93 10.73 -24.85
CA LYS A 295 30.50 10.58 -26.25
C LYS A 295 30.93 11.77 -27.11
N ARG A 296 31.37 11.48 -28.33
CA ARG A 296 31.72 12.48 -29.34
C ARG A 296 30.49 13.30 -29.74
N VAL A 297 30.72 14.58 -30.00
CA VAL A 297 29.65 15.51 -30.39
C VAL A 297 30.12 16.44 -31.51
N LEU A 298 29.21 16.71 -32.44
CA LEU A 298 29.38 17.66 -33.52
C LEU A 298 28.66 18.96 -33.15
N ARG A 299 29.31 20.09 -33.38
CA ARG A 299 28.70 21.42 -33.27
C ARG A 299 28.28 21.90 -34.65
N SER A 300 27.22 22.71 -34.72
CA SER A 300 26.62 23.23 -35.96
C SER A 300 27.58 24.01 -36.87
N ASP A 301 28.74 24.43 -36.38
CA ASP A 301 29.80 25.07 -37.16
C ASP A 301 30.80 24.09 -37.79
N GLY A 302 30.53 22.78 -37.71
CA GLY A 302 31.37 21.72 -38.25
C GLY A 302 32.49 21.26 -37.31
N ARG A 303 32.67 21.88 -36.13
CA ARG A 303 33.68 21.42 -35.17
C ARG A 303 33.23 20.16 -34.45
N THR A 304 34.13 19.17 -34.42
CA THR A 304 33.90 17.90 -33.71
C THR A 304 34.69 17.89 -32.40
N PHE A 305 34.05 17.42 -31.33
CA PHE A 305 34.69 17.24 -30.02
C PHE A 305 34.70 15.77 -29.64
N ASP A 306 35.80 15.31 -29.05
CA ASP A 306 35.94 13.90 -28.64
C ASP A 306 34.98 13.52 -27.50
N SER A 307 34.49 14.51 -26.76
CA SER A 307 33.55 14.31 -25.66
C SER A 307 32.69 15.53 -25.39
N ILE A 308 31.52 15.30 -24.78
CA ILE A 308 30.65 16.36 -24.25
C ILE A 308 31.43 17.25 -23.26
N LEU A 309 32.33 16.66 -22.47
CA LEU A 309 33.18 17.41 -21.53
C LEU A 309 34.08 18.42 -22.25
N LYS A 310 34.73 18.02 -23.36
CA LYS A 310 35.58 18.94 -24.14
C LYS A 310 34.76 20.04 -24.80
N ALA A 311 33.59 19.70 -25.36
CA ALA A 311 32.67 20.69 -25.93
C ALA A 311 32.18 21.71 -24.88
N ALA A 312 31.80 21.21 -23.70
CA ALA A 312 31.34 22.03 -22.58
C ALA A 312 32.45 22.99 -22.10
N LYS A 313 33.68 22.48 -21.92
CA LYS A 313 34.84 23.30 -21.50
C LYS A 313 35.20 24.36 -22.54
N ASN A 314 35.13 24.03 -23.84
CA ASN A 314 35.43 24.98 -24.91
C ASN A 314 34.46 26.18 -24.93
N MET A 315 33.21 25.97 -24.53
CA MET A 315 32.17 26.99 -24.58
C MET A 315 31.82 27.61 -23.22
N GLY A 316 32.52 27.24 -22.15
CA GLY A 316 32.16 27.68 -20.80
C GLY A 316 30.77 27.18 -20.35
N LEU A 317 30.27 26.10 -20.96
CA LEU A 317 28.97 25.50 -20.67
C LEU A 317 29.13 24.32 -19.71
N THR A 318 28.02 23.90 -19.10
CA THR A 318 27.97 22.62 -18.35
C THR A 318 27.70 21.45 -19.30
N PRO A 319 28.21 20.23 -19.02
CA PRO A 319 27.92 19.05 -19.84
C PRO A 319 26.41 18.74 -20.00
N GLY A 320 25.61 19.12 -19.00
CA GLY A 320 24.16 19.01 -19.04
C GLY A 320 23.49 19.93 -20.07
N GLN A 321 24.03 21.14 -20.28
CA GLN A 321 23.51 22.07 -21.29
C GLN A 321 23.75 21.58 -22.71
N ILE A 322 24.92 21.00 -22.97
CA ILE A 322 25.24 20.34 -24.25
C ILE A 322 24.31 19.15 -24.49
N THR A 323 24.17 18.28 -23.49
CA THR A 323 23.27 17.11 -23.56
C THR A 323 21.81 17.52 -23.82
N TYR A 324 21.36 18.60 -23.20
CA TYR A 324 20.02 19.14 -23.41
C TYR A 324 19.83 19.68 -24.83
N SER A 325 20.82 20.42 -25.35
CA SER A 325 20.82 20.91 -26.73
C SER A 325 20.66 19.76 -27.72
N ILE A 326 21.44 18.68 -27.56
CA ILE A 326 21.34 17.48 -28.42
C ILE A 326 19.95 16.83 -28.38
N LYS A 327 19.32 16.77 -27.20
CA LYS A 327 18.01 16.12 -27.03
C LYS A 327 16.83 16.93 -27.56
N THR A 328 16.94 18.25 -27.52
CA THR A 328 15.81 19.16 -27.79
C THR A 328 15.97 19.94 -29.08
N GLY A 329 17.15 19.92 -29.69
CA GLY A 329 17.50 20.77 -30.83
C GLY A 329 17.65 22.25 -30.47
N CYS A 330 17.49 22.64 -29.20
CA CYS A 330 17.63 24.03 -28.78
C CYS A 330 19.08 24.51 -28.87
N SER A 331 19.29 25.72 -29.37
CA SER A 331 20.62 26.34 -29.41
C SER A 331 21.12 26.74 -28.02
N ARG A 332 22.43 26.73 -27.84
CA ARG A 332 23.18 27.25 -26.68
C ARG A 332 24.23 28.21 -27.22
N ASP A 333 24.11 29.48 -26.84
CA ASP A 333 24.96 30.56 -27.36
C ASP A 333 25.02 30.60 -28.90
N GLY A 334 23.85 30.45 -29.53
CA GLY A 334 23.72 30.46 -31.00
C GLY A 334 24.13 29.18 -31.71
N MET A 335 24.64 28.17 -30.99
CA MET A 335 25.11 26.91 -31.58
C MET A 335 24.23 25.72 -31.19
N THR A 336 24.03 24.78 -32.11
CA THR A 336 23.38 23.49 -31.83
C THR A 336 24.40 22.35 -31.82
N PHE A 337 24.04 21.27 -31.14
CA PHE A 337 24.91 20.10 -30.99
C PHE A 337 24.19 18.85 -31.45
N PHE A 338 24.96 17.97 -32.07
CA PHE A 338 24.51 16.68 -32.58
C PHE A 338 25.45 15.58 -32.07
N TRP A 339 24.96 14.34 -32.06
CA TRP A 339 25.86 13.20 -31.92
C TRP A 339 26.71 13.11 -33.17
N ALA A 340 28.03 12.98 -32.99
CA ALA A 340 28.98 12.78 -34.09
C ALA A 340 28.98 11.33 -34.56
#